data_AF-A0A6V7IMG5-F1
#
_entry.id   AF-A0A6V7IMG5-F1
#
_cell.length_a   1.000
_cell.length_b   1.000
_cell.length_c   1.000
_cell.angle_alpha   90.00
_cell.angle_beta   90.00
_cell.angle_gamma   90.00
#
_symmetry.space_group_name_H-M   'P 1'
#
loop_
_entity.id
_entity.type
_entity.pdbx_description
1 polymer ?
#
loop_
_entity_poly.entity_id
_entity_poly.type
_entity_poly.pdbx_seq_one_letter_code
_entity_poly.pdbx_strand_id
1 'polypeptide(L)' 'EGRTALHYCVACKDPESIWDLLIEGGCDASICDKRGNPAAYYLEHPTFIELPDAEAMADRKPNTAKSE' A
#
# COMPACT_ATOMS: atom_id res chain seq x y z
N GLU A 1 -12.00 -4.80 -3.86
CA GLU A 1 -11.59 -4.86 -2.45
C GLU A 1 -11.74 -3.47 -1.85
N GLY A 2 -12.27 -3.28 -0.64
CA GLY A 2 -12.43 -1.95 -0.02
C GLY A 2 -11.15 -1.40 0.58
N ARG A 3 -9.99 -1.81 0.04
CA ARG A 3 -8.68 -1.58 0.64
C ARG A 3 -8.19 -0.17 0.29
N THR A 4 -7.70 0.55 1.29
CA THR A 4 -7.08 1.87 1.15
C THR A 4 -5.57 1.75 0.95
N ALA A 5 -4.88 2.86 0.66
CA ALA A 5 -3.42 2.89 0.56
C ALA A 5 -2.73 2.31 1.82
N LEU A 6 -3.26 2.62 3.01
CA LEU A 6 -2.75 2.09 4.29
C LEU A 6 -2.82 0.56 4.36
N HIS A 7 -3.77 -0.09 3.69
CA HIS A 7 -3.84 -1.56 3.68
C HIS A 7 -2.69 -2.19 2.88
N TYR A 8 -2.10 -1.45 1.94
CA TYR A 8 -1.07 -1.95 1.05
C TYR A 8 0.35 -1.57 1.49
N CYS A 9 0.51 -0.68 2.48
CA CYS A 9 1.83 -0.25 2.96
C CYS A 9 2.69 -1.43 3.43
N VAL A 10 2.06 -2.50 3.93
CA VAL A 10 2.68 -3.72 4.42
C VAL A 10 3.50 -4.46 3.36
N ALA A 11 3.19 -4.21 2.09
CA ALA A 11 3.89 -4.78 0.96
C ALA A 11 4.97 -3.84 0.39
N CYS A 12 5.18 -2.69 1.01
CA CYS A 12 6.30 -1.80 0.70
C CYS A 12 7.57 -2.27 1.43
N LYS A 13 8.72 -1.83 0.90
CA LYS A 13 10.04 -2.14 1.49
C LYS A 13 10.20 -1.60 2.92
N ASP A 14 9.55 -0.48 3.23
CA ASP A 14 9.56 0.15 4.54
C ASP A 14 8.12 0.50 4.96
N PRO A 15 7.39 -0.46 5.56
CA PRO A 15 5.97 -0.29 5.84
C PRO A 15 5.70 0.79 6.90
N GLU A 16 6.61 0.99 7.85
CA GLU A 16 6.49 2.02 8.90
C GLU A 16 6.63 3.42 8.32
N SER A 17 7.67 3.70 7.53
CA SER A 17 7.83 5.02 6.91
C SER A 17 6.69 5.35 5.94
N ILE A 18 6.20 4.36 5.18
CA ILE A 18 5.06 4.55 4.28
C ILE A 18 3.76 4.76 5.07
N TRP A 19 3.58 4.06 6.18
CA TRP A 19 2.44 4.27 7.07
C TRP A 19 2.43 5.71 7.59
N ASP A 20 3.53 6.18 8.17
CA ASP A 20 3.65 7.54 8.71
C ASP A 20 3.37 8.59 7.62
N LEU A 21 3.96 8.44 6.43
CA LEU A 21 3.73 9.33 5.29
C LEU A 21 2.24 9.39 4.90
N LEU A 22 1.53 8.26 4.92
CA LEU A 22 0.11 8.20 4.61
C LEU A 22 -0.74 8.88 5.69
N ILE A 23 -0.41 8.67 6.97
CA ILE A 23 -1.07 9.33 8.10
C ILE A 23 -0.87 10.85 8.03
N GLU A 24 0.36 11.30 7.80
CA GLU A 24 0.68 12.72 7.61
C GLU A 24 -0.06 13.33 6.42
N GLY A 25 -0.28 12.54 5.35
CA GLY A 25 -1.11 12.90 4.21
C GLY A 25 -2.62 12.97 4.49
N GLY A 26 -3.06 12.69 5.73
CA GLY A 26 -4.47 12.71 6.13
C GLY A 26 -5.21 11.42 5.82
N CYS A 27 -4.50 10.29 5.60
CA CYS A 27 -5.16 9.00 5.48
C CYS A 27 -5.73 8.56 6.82
N ASP A 28 -6.97 8.06 6.79
CA ASP A 28 -7.65 7.56 7.98
C ASP A 28 -7.40 6.05 8.16
N ALA A 29 -6.66 5.70 9.20
CA ALA A 29 -6.35 4.32 9.59
C ALA A 29 -7.55 3.56 10.19
N SER A 30 -8.64 4.23 10.53
CA SER A 30 -9.87 3.60 11.03
C SER A 30 -10.70 2.97 9.91
N ILE A 31 -10.45 3.33 8.65
CA ILE A 31 -11.17 2.78 7.51
C ILE A 31 -10.89 1.28 7.42
N CYS A 32 -11.96 0.50 7.45
CA CYS A 32 -11.91 -0.94 7.27
C CYS A 32 -12.18 -1.31 5.81
N ASP A 33 -11.57 -2.40 5.36
CA ASP A 33 -11.87 -2.97 4.06
C ASP A 33 -13.26 -3.64 4.00
N LYS A 34 -13.61 -4.22 2.85
CA LYS A 34 -14.88 -4.94 2.66
C LYS A 34 -15.02 -6.19 3.55
N ARG A 35 -13.93 -6.68 4.15
CA ARG A 35 -13.93 -7.81 5.09
C ARG A 35 -14.06 -7.35 6.54
N GLY A 36 -14.10 -6.03 6.79
CA GLY A 36 -14.15 -5.46 8.12
C GLY A 36 -12.78 -5.41 8.81
N ASN A 37 -11.69 -5.57 8.07
CA ASN A 37 -10.34 -5.50 8.63
C ASN A 37 -9.79 -4.08 8.46
N PRO A 38 -9.25 -3.45 9.52
CA PRO A 38 -8.51 -2.19 9.39
C PRO A 38 -7.14 -2.42 8.75
N ALA A 39 -6.49 -1.34 8.31
CA ALA A 39 -5.16 -1.42 7.71
C ALA A 39 -4.12 -2.05 8.65
N ALA A 40 -4.20 -1.74 9.95
CA ALA A 40 -3.29 -2.28 10.97
C ALA A 40 -3.34 -3.81 11.08
N TYR A 41 -4.48 -4.45 10.78
CA TYR A 41 -4.59 -5.91 10.78
C TYR A 41 -3.57 -6.55 9.82
N TYR A 42 -3.31 -5.90 8.69
CA TYR A 42 -2.41 -6.44 7.67
C TYR A 42 -0.93 -6.24 8.02
N LEU A 43 -0.60 -5.35 8.97
CA LEU A 43 0.77 -5.22 9.48
C LEU A 43 1.19 -6.50 10.22
N GLU A 44 0.26 -7.10 10.95
CA GLU A 44 0.47 -8.39 11.64
C GLU A 44 0.24 -9.60 10.72
N HIS A 45 -0.50 -9.40 9.63
CA HIS A 45 -0.89 -10.45 8.68
C HIS A 45 -0.58 -10.09 7.21
N PRO A 46 0.70 -9.84 6.86
CA PRO A 46 1.09 -9.38 5.53
C PRO A 46 0.79 -10.42 4.44
N THR A 47 0.71 -11.70 4.80
CA THR A 47 0.36 -12.81 3.89
C THR A 47 -1.03 -12.70 3.28
N PHE A 48 -1.93 -11.87 3.83
CA PHE A 48 -3.26 -11.63 3.27
C PHE A 48 -3.30 -10.47 2.25
N ILE A 49 -2.18 -9.76 2.09
CA ILE A 49 -1.95 -8.79 1.02
C ILE A 49 -1.05 -9.46 0.00
N GLU A 50 -1.67 -10.15 -0.97
CA GLU A 50 -0.94 -10.62 -2.14
C GLU A 50 -0.81 -9.45 -3.12
N LEU A 51 0.34 -8.77 -3.08
CA LEU A 51 0.77 -7.92 -4.19
C LEU A 51 1.67 -8.72 -5.13
N PRO A 52 1.57 -8.51 -6.46
CA PRO A 52 2.62 -8.96 -7.36
C PRO A 52 3.92 -8.32 -6.90
N ASP A 53 4.97 -9.14 -6.79
CA ASP A 53 6.31 -8.78 -6.33
C ASP A 53 6.64 -7.31 -6.66
N ALA A 54 6.74 -6.46 -5.63
CA ALA A 54 6.88 -5.02 -5.82
C ALA A 54 8.16 -4.68 -6.61
N GLU A 55 9.19 -5.52 -6.48
CA GLU A 55 10.41 -5.49 -7.31
C GLU A 55 10.07 -5.62 -8.82
N ALA A 56 9.13 -6.49 -9.20
CA ALA A 56 8.72 -6.66 -10.60
C ALA A 56 7.96 -5.45 -11.18
N MET A 57 7.54 -4.50 -10.34
CA MET A 57 6.91 -3.24 -10.76
C MET A 57 7.89 -2.06 -10.74
N ALA A 58 8.92 -2.08 -9.88
CA ALA A 58 9.95 -1.05 -9.81
C ALA A 58 10.88 -1.07 -11.06
N ASP A 59 11.05 -2.23 -11.70
CA ASP A 59 11.78 -2.37 -12.98
C ASP A 59 10.98 -1.86 -14.20
N ARG A 60 9.73 -1.45 -14.01
CA ARG A 60 8.93 -0.80 -15.05
C ARG A 60 9.32 0.65 -15.13
N LYS A 61 10.47 0.89 -15.76
CA LYS A 61 10.99 2.20 -16.15
C LYS A 61 9.82 3.09 -16.61
N PRO A 62 9.57 4.27 -16.01
CA PRO A 62 8.49 5.12 -16.44
C PRO A 62 8.72 5.45 -17.91
N ASN A 63 7.81 5.00 -18.78
CA ASN A 63 7.80 5.43 -20.16
C ASN A 63 7.38 6.90 -20.13
N THR A 64 8.35 7.80 -19.96
CA THR A 64 8.14 9.23 -20.12
C THR A 64 7.63 9.43 -21.54
N ALA A 65 6.33 9.69 -21.65
CA ALA A 65 5.70 10.04 -22.89
C ALA A 65 6.42 11.28 -23.44
N LYS A 66 7.25 11.08 -24.46
CA LYS A 66 7.54 12.15 -25.41
C LYS A 66 6.19 12.53 -26.02
N SER A 67 5.71 13.71 -25.68
CA SER A 67 4.71 14.41 -26.49
C SER A 67 5.40 15.69 -26.93
N GLU A 68 5.54 15.80 -28.25
CA GLU A 68 6.22 16.86 -29.02
C GLU A 68 5.60 18.25 -28.82
#